data_AF-A0A6H5HYV8-F1
#
_entry.id   AF-A0A6H5HYV8-F1
#
_cell.length_a   1.000
_cell.length_b   1.000
_cell.length_c   1.000
_cell.angle_alpha   90.00
_cell.angle_beta   90.00
_cell.angle_gamma   90.00
#
_symmetry.space_group_name_H-M   'P 1'
#
loop_
_entity.id
_entity.type
_entity.pdbx_description
1 polymer ?
#
loop_
_entity_poly.entity_id
_entity_poly.type
_entity_poly.pdbx_seq_one_letter_code
_entity_poly.pdbx_strand_id
1 'polypeptide(L)'
;MEELQRQQHEELVRQQQQQHAPNVPPQHYQQQHFAPPPQHDSNQPSPWYESLPAVAMDYKVHIDPGKEDCYFQYVNPSATFYVSFQVLRGGDGKAGFAVRSPSGQIVHPYQWRANADYQEQTSAGGYYSVCVDNQFSRFAGKLVNLYITVIRYDQWDKFSKELEAMDLSVENVTTTLMGVEKNINEVMQIQHFSRSREDRDYNLLLDNNSYVQNWSLLQVIVILFTTFVQVYFVRQLFEVKPGGYAKNRI
;
A
#
# COMPACT_ATOMS: atom_id res chain seq x y z
N MET A 1 -9.86 -11.12 -42.97
CA MET A 1 -10.24 -11.76 -41.68
C MET A 1 -9.33 -11.27 -40.56
N GLU A 2 -8.00 -11.36 -40.67
CA GLU A 2 -7.08 -10.81 -39.65
C GLU A 2 -7.13 -9.28 -39.48
N GLU A 3 -7.33 -8.52 -40.55
CA GLU A 3 -7.45 -7.05 -40.45
C GLU A 3 -8.74 -6.62 -39.73
N LEU A 4 -9.82 -7.38 -39.92
CA LEU A 4 -11.10 -7.14 -39.24
C LEU A 4 -11.00 -7.45 -37.74
N GLN A 5 -10.27 -8.50 -37.36
CA GLN A 5 -10.00 -8.81 -35.94
C GLN A 5 -9.10 -7.78 -35.27
N ARG A 6 -8.10 -7.23 -35.99
CA ARG A 6 -7.25 -6.14 -35.48
C ARG A 6 -8.07 -4.87 -35.22
N GLN A 7 -8.93 -4.48 -36.16
CA GLN A 7 -9.81 -3.32 -35.97
C GLN A 7 -10.79 -3.50 -34.81
N GLN A 8 -11.37 -4.70 -34.67
CA GLN A 8 -12.29 -4.99 -33.56
C GLN A 8 -11.56 -5.00 -32.20
N HIS A 9 -10.31 -5.46 -32.17
CA HIS A 9 -9.47 -5.43 -30.97
C HIS A 9 -9.07 -4.00 -30.59
N GLU A 10 -8.69 -3.16 -31.56
CA GLU A 10 -8.38 -1.74 -31.34
C GLU A 10 -9.61 -0.95 -30.85
N GLU A 11 -10.80 -1.23 -31.36
CA GLU A 11 -12.04 -0.64 -30.87
C GLU A 11 -12.38 -1.09 -29.45
N LEU A 12 -12.17 -2.36 -29.11
CA LEU A 12 -12.38 -2.87 -27.76
C LEU A 12 -11.41 -2.26 -26.75
N VAL A 13 -10.15 -2.08 -27.14
CA VAL A 13 -9.11 -1.40 -26.35
C VAL A 13 -9.46 0.09 -26.15
N ARG A 14 -9.95 0.78 -27.19
CA ARG A 14 -10.44 2.17 -27.08
C ARG A 14 -11.65 2.30 -26.16
N GLN A 15 -12.62 1.37 -26.24
CA GLN A 15 -13.78 1.36 -25.34
C GLN A 15 -13.38 1.08 -23.88
N GLN A 16 -12.41 0.19 -23.64
CA GLN A 16 -11.88 -0.07 -22.30
C GLN A 16 -11.14 1.14 -21.71
N GLN A 17 -10.39 1.88 -22.54
CA GLN A 17 -9.73 3.12 -22.13
C GLN A 17 -10.73 4.24 -21.80
N GLN A 18 -11.83 4.35 -22.54
CA GLN A 18 -12.86 5.37 -22.27
C GLN A 18 -13.71 5.07 -21.03
N GLN A 19 -13.94 3.80 -20.68
CA GLN A 19 -14.66 3.45 -19.45
C GLN A 19 -13.84 3.63 -18.16
N HIS A 20 -12.52 3.78 -18.25
CA HIS A 20 -11.61 3.85 -17.11
C HIS A 20 -10.91 5.20 -16.91
N ALA A 21 -11.29 6.26 -17.62
CA ALA A 21 -10.84 7.60 -17.30
C ALA A 21 -11.65 8.13 -16.10
N PRO A 22 -11.11 8.18 -14.87
CA PRO A 22 -11.76 8.97 -13.83
C PRO A 22 -11.84 10.41 -14.35
N ASN A 23 -13.02 10.99 -14.26
CA ASN A 23 -13.26 12.40 -14.50
C ASN A 23 -12.62 13.17 -13.33
N VAL A 24 -11.29 13.24 -13.33
CA VAL A 24 -10.52 14.02 -12.35
C VAL A 24 -10.66 15.47 -12.78
N PRO A 25 -11.28 16.35 -11.98
CA PRO A 25 -11.30 17.77 -12.31
C PRO A 25 -9.85 18.27 -12.45
N PRO A 26 -9.55 19.24 -13.33
CA PRO A 26 -8.23 19.83 -13.44
C PRO A 26 -7.95 20.67 -12.18
N GLN A 27 -7.71 20.00 -11.06
CA GLN A 27 -7.16 20.61 -9.87
C GLN A 27 -5.67 20.78 -10.15
N HIS A 28 -5.16 21.97 -9.85
CA HIS A 28 -3.75 22.30 -9.95
C HIS A 28 -2.92 21.17 -9.34
N TYR A 29 -2.26 20.38 -10.19
CA TYR A 29 -1.02 19.70 -9.81
C TYR A 29 -0.06 20.83 -9.51
N GLN A 30 -0.13 21.35 -8.28
CA GLN A 30 0.91 22.19 -7.77
C GLN A 30 2.12 21.28 -7.82
N GLN A 31 3.01 21.59 -8.76
CA GLN A 31 4.26 20.90 -8.99
C GLN A 31 5.07 21.12 -7.72
N GLN A 32 4.77 20.35 -6.67
CA GLN A 32 5.54 20.33 -5.46
C GLN A 32 6.93 19.95 -5.94
N HIS A 33 7.90 20.84 -5.72
CA HIS A 33 9.28 20.60 -6.07
C HIS A 33 9.76 19.43 -5.21
N PHE A 34 9.55 18.23 -5.71
CA PHE A 34 10.16 17.03 -5.16
C PHE A 34 11.67 17.22 -5.24
N ALA A 35 12.37 16.66 -4.26
CA ALA A 35 13.81 16.54 -4.37
C ALA A 35 14.12 15.92 -5.74
N PRO A 36 15.08 16.49 -6.51
CA PRO A 36 15.46 15.89 -7.77
C PRO A 36 15.87 14.43 -7.50
N PRO A 37 15.64 13.53 -8.47
CA PRO A 37 16.07 12.14 -8.32
C PRO A 37 17.55 12.13 -7.89
N PRO A 38 17.97 11.15 -7.06
CA PRO A 38 19.35 11.03 -6.65
C PRO A 38 20.25 11.11 -7.88
N GLN A 39 21.16 12.07 -7.93
CA GLN A 39 22.13 12.12 -9.01
C GLN A 39 23.15 11.02 -8.75
N HIS A 40 23.32 10.12 -9.71
CA HIS A 40 24.34 9.09 -9.63
C HIS A 40 25.72 9.77 -9.71
N ASP A 41 26.36 9.96 -8.56
CA ASP A 41 27.72 10.51 -8.47
C ASP A 41 28.69 9.47 -9.05
N SER A 42 29.30 9.79 -10.20
CA SER A 42 30.29 8.92 -10.87
C SER A 42 31.52 8.61 -10.01
N ASN A 43 31.75 9.34 -8.93
CA ASN A 43 32.87 9.12 -8.00
C ASN A 43 32.51 8.24 -6.79
N GLN A 44 31.24 7.86 -6.61
CA GLN A 44 30.85 6.88 -5.60
C GLN A 44 30.63 5.51 -6.24
N PRO A 45 31.09 4.42 -5.59
CA PRO A 45 30.70 3.08 -6.02
C PRO A 45 29.18 2.95 -5.92
N SER A 46 28.54 2.50 -7.01
CA SER A 46 27.11 2.18 -7.01
C SER A 46 26.80 1.23 -5.85
N PRO A 47 25.68 1.40 -5.14
CA PRO A 47 25.30 0.49 -4.08
C PRO A 47 25.30 -0.96 -4.54
N TRP A 48 25.81 -1.88 -3.71
CA TRP A 48 25.97 -3.30 -4.05
C TRP A 48 24.67 -3.99 -4.47
N TYR A 49 23.51 -3.45 -4.07
CA TYR A 49 22.21 -4.01 -4.43
C TYR A 49 21.80 -3.68 -5.87
N GLU A 50 22.35 -2.63 -6.50
CA GLU A 50 22.03 -2.28 -7.90
C GLU A 50 22.64 -3.24 -8.91
N SER A 51 23.68 -3.99 -8.51
CA SER A 51 24.32 -5.03 -9.32
C SER A 51 23.66 -6.41 -9.21
N LEU A 52 22.62 -6.56 -8.38
CA LEU A 52 21.94 -7.83 -8.22
C LEU A 52 21.03 -8.15 -9.42
N PRO A 53 20.86 -9.45 -9.75
CA PRO A 53 19.98 -9.87 -10.84
C PRO A 53 18.49 -9.65 -10.52
N ALA A 54 18.12 -9.63 -9.24
CA ALA A 54 16.79 -9.25 -8.80
C ALA A 54 16.86 -8.48 -7.48
N VAL A 55 16.10 -7.40 -7.39
CA VAL A 55 15.89 -6.62 -6.17
C VAL A 55 14.39 -6.59 -5.91
N ALA A 56 13.98 -6.97 -4.71
CA ALA A 56 12.59 -6.86 -4.26
C ALA A 56 12.57 -6.11 -2.93
N MET A 57 11.73 -5.09 -2.84
CA MET A 57 11.60 -4.25 -1.67
C MET A 57 10.14 -4.13 -1.29
N ASP A 58 9.88 -4.25 0.01
CA ASP A 58 8.56 -4.20 0.61
C ASP A 58 8.58 -3.14 1.73
N TYR A 59 7.86 -2.04 1.52
CA TYR A 59 7.82 -0.91 2.42
C TYR A 59 6.42 -0.69 2.97
N LYS A 60 6.32 -0.39 4.26
CA LYS A 60 5.10 0.13 4.89
C LYS A 60 5.33 1.60 5.20
N VAL A 61 4.78 2.47 4.37
CA VAL A 61 5.00 3.92 4.41
C VAL A 61 3.79 4.64 4.97
N HIS A 62 4.03 5.64 5.81
CA HIS A 62 2.99 6.48 6.36
C HIS A 62 2.98 7.82 5.62
N ILE A 63 1.90 8.11 4.91
CA ILE A 63 1.71 9.34 4.16
C ILE A 63 0.83 10.27 4.98
N ASP A 64 1.38 11.45 5.30
CA ASP A 64 0.66 12.46 6.07
C ASP A 64 -0.59 13.01 5.33
N PRO A 65 -1.57 13.57 6.06
CA PRO A 65 -2.72 14.23 5.45
C PRO A 65 -2.29 15.39 4.56
N GLY A 66 -2.89 15.52 3.37
CA GLY A 66 -2.64 16.66 2.49
C GLY A 66 -1.26 16.66 1.81
N LYS A 67 -0.48 15.59 1.94
CA LYS A 67 0.86 15.45 1.34
C LYS A 67 0.91 14.37 0.28
N GLU A 68 1.95 14.44 -0.53
CA GLU A 68 2.36 13.42 -1.47
C GLU A 68 3.82 13.07 -1.18
N ASP A 69 4.13 11.77 -1.07
CA ASP A 69 5.51 11.30 -0.95
C ASP A 69 5.91 10.52 -2.20
N CYS A 70 7.11 10.80 -2.71
CA CYS A 70 7.69 10.11 -3.87
C CYS A 70 8.95 9.35 -3.47
N TYR A 71 9.05 8.11 -3.95
CA TYR A 71 10.18 7.21 -3.77
C TYR A 71 10.88 7.02 -5.11
N PHE A 72 12.21 6.96 -5.10
CA PHE A 72 13.01 6.82 -6.31
C PHE A 72 13.70 5.47 -6.32
N GLN A 73 13.57 4.72 -7.41
CA GLN A 73 14.24 3.44 -7.61
C GLN A 73 15.06 3.48 -8.90
N TYR A 74 16.34 3.12 -8.80
CA TYR A 74 17.18 2.90 -9.98
C TYR A 74 16.83 1.59 -10.66
N VAL A 75 16.61 1.65 -11.97
CA VAL A 75 16.32 0.49 -12.81
C VAL A 75 17.39 0.41 -13.89
N ASN A 76 17.98 -0.77 -14.04
CA ASN A 76 18.98 -1.00 -15.09
C ASN A 76 18.31 -1.03 -16.48
N PRO A 77 19.02 -0.63 -17.55
CA PRO A 77 18.50 -0.75 -18.90
C PRO A 77 18.16 -2.21 -19.22
N SER A 78 17.06 -2.43 -19.95
CA SER A 78 16.52 -3.76 -20.27
C SER A 78 16.03 -4.60 -19.08
N ALA A 79 16.02 -4.05 -17.86
CA ALA A 79 15.40 -4.69 -16.71
C ALA A 79 13.87 -4.57 -16.77
N THR A 80 13.19 -5.53 -16.15
CA THR A 80 11.77 -5.46 -15.85
C THR A 80 11.57 -4.75 -14.53
N PHE A 81 10.78 -3.68 -14.55
CA PHE A 81 10.36 -2.93 -13.38
C PHE A 81 8.92 -3.27 -13.05
N TYR A 82 8.65 -3.61 -11.79
CA TYR A 82 7.30 -3.83 -11.29
C TYR A 82 7.11 -3.08 -9.98
N VAL A 83 5.96 -2.44 -9.84
CA VAL A 83 5.59 -1.74 -8.63
C VAL A 83 4.11 -1.94 -8.34
N SER A 84 3.79 -2.15 -7.07
CA SER A 84 2.44 -2.32 -6.58
C SER A 84 2.25 -1.51 -5.31
N PHE A 85 1.09 -0.87 -5.17
CA PHE A 85 0.70 -0.17 -3.96
C PHE A 85 -0.61 -0.73 -3.42
N GLN A 86 -0.75 -0.73 -2.11
CA GLN A 86 -1.97 -1.10 -1.42
C GLN A 86 -2.17 -0.29 -0.15
N VAL A 87 -3.34 0.34 -0.01
CA VAL A 87 -3.70 1.05 1.22
C VAL A 87 -4.06 0.02 2.30
N LEU A 88 -3.33 0.07 3.42
CA LEU A 88 -3.55 -0.79 4.57
C LEU A 88 -4.58 -0.20 5.53
N ARG A 89 -4.51 1.11 5.81
CA ARG A 89 -5.46 1.81 6.68
C ARG A 89 -5.42 3.33 6.49
N GLY A 90 -6.50 3.99 6.89
CA GLY A 90 -6.62 5.45 6.93
C GLY A 90 -7.69 6.02 5.99
N GLY A 91 -8.46 6.99 6.49
CA GLY A 91 -9.46 7.74 5.72
C GLY A 91 -10.46 6.85 4.98
N ASP A 92 -10.62 7.11 3.68
CA ASP A 92 -11.49 6.38 2.75
C ASP A 92 -10.86 5.10 2.16
N GLY A 93 -9.67 4.71 2.63
CA GLY A 93 -8.97 3.51 2.19
C GLY A 93 -8.48 3.55 0.74
N LYS A 94 -8.35 4.74 0.15
CA LYS A 94 -7.86 4.96 -1.22
C LYS A 94 -6.71 5.96 -1.21
N ALA A 95 -5.80 5.90 -2.17
CA ALA A 95 -4.76 6.92 -2.35
C ALA A 95 -4.53 7.15 -3.84
N GLY A 96 -3.92 8.27 -4.20
CA GLY A 96 -3.42 8.50 -5.54
C GLY A 96 -2.10 7.76 -5.72
N PHE A 97 -1.93 7.09 -6.85
CA PHE A 97 -0.68 6.42 -7.19
C PHE A 97 -0.26 6.80 -8.60
N ALA A 98 0.99 7.23 -8.75
CA ALA A 98 1.56 7.56 -10.04
C ALA A 98 3.00 7.07 -10.16
N VAL A 99 3.38 6.71 -11.38
CA VAL A 99 4.73 6.29 -11.72
C VAL A 99 5.23 7.18 -12.85
N ARG A 100 6.43 7.74 -12.69
CA ARG A 100 7.12 8.49 -13.74
C ARG A 100 8.38 7.77 -14.17
N SER A 101 8.62 7.77 -15.47
CA SER A 101 9.82 7.25 -16.08
C SER A 101 11.04 8.13 -15.74
N PRO A 102 12.27 7.64 -16.01
CA PRO A 102 13.49 8.42 -15.88
C PRO A 102 13.53 9.67 -16.78
N SER A 103 12.75 9.69 -17.87
CA SER A 103 12.58 10.86 -18.74
C SER A 103 11.61 11.92 -18.16
N GLY A 104 11.04 11.66 -16.98
CA GLY A 104 10.06 12.53 -16.33
C GLY A 104 8.64 12.41 -16.88
N GLN A 105 8.38 11.49 -17.81
CA GLN A 105 7.05 11.24 -18.34
C GLN A 105 6.23 10.39 -17.37
N ILE A 106 4.95 10.71 -17.20
CA ILE A 106 4.04 9.94 -16.37
C ILE A 106 3.62 8.69 -17.16
N VAL A 107 4.15 7.53 -16.75
CA VAL A 107 3.84 6.23 -17.38
C VAL A 107 2.65 5.54 -16.73
N HIS A 108 2.39 5.87 -15.46
CA HIS A 108 1.15 5.51 -14.77
C HIS A 108 0.54 6.78 -14.15
N PRO A 109 -0.63 7.25 -14.62
CA PRO A 109 -1.25 8.46 -14.10
C PRO A 109 -1.85 8.25 -12.71
N TYR A 110 -2.07 9.34 -11.97
CA TYR A 110 -2.72 9.30 -10.67
C TYR A 110 -4.11 8.68 -10.75
N GLN A 111 -4.30 7.57 -10.04
CA GLN A 111 -5.61 6.93 -9.87
C GLN A 111 -5.96 6.84 -8.39
N TRP A 112 -7.12 7.39 -8.01
CA TRP A 112 -7.62 7.33 -6.63
C TRP A 112 -8.23 5.96 -6.32
N ARG A 113 -7.39 4.99 -5.96
CA ARG A 113 -7.77 3.59 -5.76
C ARG A 113 -7.21 3.03 -4.45
N ALA A 114 -7.77 1.92 -3.98
CA ALA A 114 -7.28 1.22 -2.79
C ALA A 114 -5.99 0.44 -3.06
N ASN A 115 -5.80 0.04 -4.32
CA ASN A 115 -4.65 -0.68 -4.82
C ASN A 115 -4.49 -0.42 -6.33
N ALA A 116 -3.26 -0.48 -6.81
CA ALA A 116 -2.93 -0.58 -8.23
C ALA A 116 -1.49 -1.08 -8.38
N ASP A 117 -1.20 -1.58 -9.57
CA ASP A 117 0.10 -2.10 -9.95
C ASP A 117 0.47 -1.59 -11.35
N TYR A 118 1.77 -1.55 -11.60
CA TYR A 118 2.36 -1.16 -12.88
C TYR A 118 3.58 -2.03 -13.16
N GLN A 119 3.69 -2.51 -14.40
CA GLN A 119 4.80 -3.32 -14.88
C GLN A 119 5.33 -2.78 -16.21
N GLU A 120 6.64 -2.68 -16.31
CA GLU A 120 7.35 -2.38 -17.55
C GLU A 120 8.41 -3.45 -17.78
N GLN A 121 8.27 -4.22 -18.86
CA GLN A 121 9.16 -5.37 -19.13
C GLN A 121 10.55 -4.95 -19.61
N THR A 122 10.65 -3.81 -20.30
CA THR A 122 11.90 -3.30 -20.88
C THR A 122 12.06 -1.84 -20.54
N SER A 123 12.78 -1.57 -19.46
CA SER A 123 13.08 -0.22 -19.02
C SER A 123 14.18 0.44 -19.89
N ALA A 124 14.03 1.74 -20.14
CA ALA A 124 15.08 2.58 -20.74
C ALA A 124 16.31 2.78 -19.83
N GLY A 125 16.20 2.41 -18.55
CA GLY A 125 17.23 2.59 -17.54
C GLY A 125 17.19 3.98 -16.90
N GLY A 126 17.47 4.04 -15.60
CA GLY A 126 17.50 5.27 -14.80
C GLY A 126 16.58 5.23 -13.58
N TYR A 127 16.36 6.39 -12.96
CA TYR A 127 15.53 6.51 -11.76
C TYR A 127 14.05 6.65 -12.09
N TYR A 128 13.25 5.67 -11.69
CA TYR A 128 11.79 5.78 -11.69
C TYR A 128 11.35 6.48 -10.42
N SER A 129 10.37 7.38 -10.54
CA SER A 129 9.72 7.98 -9.38
C SER A 129 8.35 7.36 -9.17
N VAL A 130 8.14 6.80 -7.99
CA VAL A 130 6.87 6.21 -7.54
C VAL A 130 6.28 7.12 -6.48
N CYS A 131 5.15 7.74 -6.79
CA CYS A 131 4.53 8.73 -5.90
C CYS A 131 3.19 8.24 -5.37
N VAL A 132 2.98 8.45 -4.06
CA VAL A 132 1.74 8.17 -3.36
C VAL A 132 1.15 9.49 -2.86
N ASP A 133 0.01 9.85 -3.42
CA ASP A 133 -0.68 11.10 -3.17
C ASP A 133 -1.83 10.93 -2.16
N ASN A 134 -1.78 11.70 -1.07
CA ASN A 134 -2.80 11.78 -0.04
C ASN A 134 -3.39 13.20 0.10
N GLN A 135 -3.29 14.03 -0.93
CA GLN A 135 -3.77 15.42 -0.90
C GLN A 135 -5.28 15.55 -0.63
N PHE A 136 -6.10 14.59 -1.09
CA PHE A 136 -7.55 14.63 -0.84
C PHE A 136 -7.94 14.39 0.63
N SER A 137 -7.12 13.69 1.43
CA SER A 137 -7.42 13.46 2.85
C SER A 137 -6.79 14.53 3.71
N ARG A 138 -7.62 15.50 4.15
CA ARG A 138 -7.15 16.66 4.94
C ARG A 138 -6.88 16.36 6.42
N PHE A 139 -7.45 15.28 6.96
CA PHE A 139 -7.47 15.02 8.41
C PHE A 139 -6.90 13.67 8.83
N ALA A 140 -6.74 12.72 7.89
CA ALA A 140 -6.29 11.37 8.19
C ALA A 140 -5.06 11.01 7.36
N GLY A 141 -4.00 10.58 8.05
CA GLY A 141 -2.84 9.96 7.42
C GLY A 141 -3.21 8.57 6.89
N LYS A 142 -2.44 8.09 5.92
CA LYS A 142 -2.63 6.77 5.32
C LYS A 142 -1.40 5.91 5.52
N LEU A 143 -1.62 4.66 5.87
CA LEU A 143 -0.58 3.64 5.85
C LEU A 143 -0.72 2.85 4.54
N VAL A 144 0.34 2.85 3.73
CA VAL A 144 0.37 2.21 2.42
C VAL A 144 1.50 1.19 2.40
N ASN A 145 1.20 0.01 1.86
CA ASN A 145 2.21 -0.97 1.49
C ASN A 145 2.66 -0.69 0.06
N LEU A 146 3.96 -0.53 -0.13
CA LEU A 146 4.60 -0.28 -1.41
C LEU A 146 5.59 -1.41 -1.70
N TYR A 147 5.32 -2.15 -2.75
CA TYR A 147 6.14 -3.27 -3.20
C TYR A 147 6.79 -2.92 -4.53
N ILE A 148 8.12 -2.90 -4.58
CA ILE A 148 8.89 -2.53 -5.77
C ILE A 148 9.86 -3.67 -6.09
N THR A 149 9.86 -4.12 -7.35
CA THR A 149 10.82 -5.10 -7.84
C THR A 149 11.48 -4.67 -9.13
N VAL A 150 12.76 -5.01 -9.24
CA VAL A 150 13.58 -4.82 -10.43
C VAL A 150 14.21 -6.17 -10.75
N ILE A 151 13.88 -6.74 -11.90
CA ILE A 151 14.37 -8.04 -12.34
C ILE A 151 15.16 -7.88 -13.63
N ARG A 152 16.39 -8.37 -13.62
CA ARG A 152 17.32 -8.35 -14.74
C ARG A 152 17.44 -9.75 -15.33
N TYR A 153 16.58 -10.07 -16.28
CA TYR A 153 16.61 -11.40 -16.92
C TYR A 153 17.94 -11.67 -17.65
N ASP A 154 18.63 -10.64 -18.15
CA ASP A 154 19.94 -10.75 -18.81
C ASP A 154 21.06 -11.23 -17.87
N GLN A 155 21.04 -10.77 -16.63
CA GLN A 155 21.97 -11.20 -15.60
C GLN A 155 21.52 -12.48 -14.93
N TRP A 156 20.21 -12.70 -14.82
CA TRP A 156 19.65 -13.95 -14.33
C TRP A 156 20.15 -15.11 -15.18
N ASP A 157 20.03 -15.02 -16.51
CA ASP A 157 20.50 -16.07 -17.42
C ASP A 157 22.01 -16.32 -17.33
N LYS A 158 22.80 -15.25 -17.11
CA LYS A 158 24.26 -15.38 -16.93
C LYS A 158 24.61 -16.03 -15.60
N PHE A 159 23.93 -15.64 -14.52
CA PHE A 159 24.11 -16.21 -13.19
C PHE A 159 23.70 -17.69 -13.18
N SER A 160 22.57 -18.04 -13.80
CA SER A 160 22.14 -19.42 -13.97
C SER A 160 23.15 -20.25 -14.79
N LYS A 161 23.73 -19.67 -15.85
CA LYS A 161 24.78 -20.34 -16.65
C LYS A 161 26.11 -20.49 -15.91
N GLU A 162 26.48 -19.53 -15.07
CA GLU A 162 27.70 -19.62 -14.26
C GLU A 162 27.55 -20.66 -13.14
N LEU A 163 26.36 -20.75 -12.55
CA LEU A 163 25.99 -21.83 -11.63
C LEU A 163 26.02 -23.20 -12.32
N GLU A 164 25.46 -23.29 -13.54
CA GLU A 164 25.50 -24.48 -14.39
C GLU A 164 26.94 -24.89 -14.76
N ALA A 165 27.83 -23.93 -14.99
CA ALA A 165 29.25 -24.17 -15.29
C ALA A 165 30.07 -24.57 -14.06
N MET A 166 29.64 -24.21 -12.84
CA MET A 166 30.24 -24.70 -11.60
C MET A 166 29.75 -26.11 -11.22
N ASP A 167 28.57 -26.52 -11.70
CA ASP A 167 27.93 -27.80 -11.40
C ASP A 167 28.02 -28.78 -12.59
N LEU A 168 29.26 -28.98 -13.10
CA LEU A 168 29.62 -29.89 -14.20
C LEU A 168 29.26 -31.36 -13.90
N SER A 169 27.97 -31.73 -13.88
CA SER A 169 27.53 -33.11 -14.17
C SER A 169 26.04 -33.29 -14.51
N VAL A 170 25.17 -32.27 -14.46
CA VAL A 170 23.72 -32.52 -14.63
C VAL A 170 23.04 -31.62 -15.66
N GLU A 171 23.45 -31.81 -16.92
CA GLU A 171 22.92 -31.17 -18.14
C GLU A 171 21.39 -31.35 -18.35
N ASN A 172 20.74 -32.19 -17.56
CA ASN A 172 19.29 -32.47 -17.64
C ASN A 172 18.46 -31.89 -16.47
N VAL A 173 19.10 -31.28 -15.46
CA VAL A 173 18.43 -30.70 -14.28
C VAL A 173 18.24 -29.18 -14.43
N THR A 174 18.99 -28.53 -15.31
CA THR A 174 19.05 -27.07 -15.43
C THR A 174 17.78 -26.45 -16.02
N THR A 175 17.15 -27.09 -17.02
CA THR A 175 15.87 -26.63 -17.58
C THR A 175 14.71 -26.71 -16.57
N THR A 176 14.74 -27.73 -15.71
CA THR A 176 13.76 -27.88 -14.62
C THR A 176 14.01 -26.85 -13.53
N LEU A 177 15.28 -26.55 -13.21
CA LEU A 177 15.65 -25.52 -12.24
C LEU A 177 15.17 -24.12 -12.66
N MET A 178 15.39 -23.72 -13.92
CA MET A 178 14.94 -22.42 -14.43
C MET A 178 13.42 -22.26 -14.34
N GLY A 179 12.65 -23.33 -14.61
CA GLY A 179 11.21 -23.33 -14.41
C GLY A 179 10.80 -23.18 -12.95
N VAL A 180 11.49 -23.89 -12.05
CA VAL A 180 11.23 -23.82 -10.60
C VAL A 180 11.55 -22.44 -10.03
N GLU A 181 12.66 -21.81 -10.44
CA GLU A 181 13.03 -20.46 -9.98
C GLU A 181 12.02 -19.40 -10.41
N LYS A 182 11.55 -19.46 -11.67
CA LYS A 182 10.49 -18.56 -12.15
C LYS A 182 9.21 -18.73 -11.32
N ASN A 183 8.81 -19.97 -11.06
CA ASN A 183 7.64 -20.27 -10.23
C ASN A 183 7.82 -19.80 -8.78
N ILE A 184 9.03 -19.89 -8.21
CA ILE A 184 9.32 -19.38 -6.87
C ILE A 184 9.16 -17.87 -6.81
N ASN A 185 9.66 -17.13 -7.80
CA ASN A 185 9.49 -15.67 -7.86
C ASN A 185 8.00 -15.28 -7.95
N GLU A 186 7.21 -16.00 -8.74
CA GLU A 186 5.76 -15.80 -8.83
C GLU A 186 5.06 -16.10 -7.49
N VAL A 187 5.39 -17.24 -6.86
CA VAL A 187 4.86 -17.62 -5.54
C VAL A 187 5.24 -16.58 -4.48
N MET A 188 6.45 -16.05 -4.54
CA MET A 188 6.91 -15.01 -3.62
C MET A 188 6.07 -13.73 -3.77
N GLN A 189 5.81 -13.28 -5.01
CA GLN A 189 4.92 -12.16 -5.28
C GLN A 189 3.51 -12.39 -4.72
N ILE A 190 2.94 -13.59 -4.93
CA ILE A 190 1.63 -13.97 -4.38
C ILE A 190 1.64 -13.94 -2.85
N GLN A 191 2.72 -14.44 -2.22
CA GLN A 191 2.86 -14.44 -0.78
C GLN A 191 2.91 -13.02 -0.20
N HIS A 192 3.61 -12.09 -0.86
CA HIS A 192 3.61 -10.68 -0.47
C HIS A 192 2.21 -10.06 -0.54
N PHE A 193 1.50 -10.30 -1.63
CA PHE A 193 0.12 -9.83 -1.76
C PHE A 193 -0.80 -10.41 -0.67
N SER A 194 -0.64 -11.70 -0.35
CA SER A 194 -1.37 -12.36 0.73
C SER A 194 -1.08 -11.73 2.09
N ARG A 195 0.20 -11.47 2.41
CA ARG A 195 0.61 -10.82 3.66
C ARG A 195 0.05 -9.41 3.78
N SER A 196 0.09 -8.61 2.72
CA SER A 196 -0.47 -7.26 2.72
C SER A 196 -1.99 -7.25 2.96
N ARG A 197 -2.72 -8.24 2.42
CA ARG A 197 -4.15 -8.43 2.71
C ARG A 197 -4.39 -8.83 4.16
N GLU A 198 -3.60 -9.76 4.69
CA GLU A 198 -3.68 -10.16 6.10
C GLU A 198 -3.44 -8.97 7.03
N ASP A 199 -2.42 -8.16 6.76
CA ASP A 199 -2.14 -6.94 7.52
C ASP A 199 -3.34 -5.98 7.50
N ARG A 200 -3.94 -5.74 6.33
CA ARG A 200 -5.12 -4.88 6.21
C ARG A 200 -6.29 -5.41 7.04
N ASP A 201 -6.57 -6.71 6.91
CA ASP A 201 -7.69 -7.35 7.58
C ASP A 201 -7.45 -7.40 9.11
N TYR A 202 -6.21 -7.62 9.55
CA TYR A 202 -5.80 -7.56 10.95
C TYR A 202 -5.96 -6.15 11.54
N ASN A 203 -5.55 -5.11 10.81
CA ASN A 203 -5.76 -3.72 11.26
C ASN A 203 -7.25 -3.40 11.41
N LEU A 204 -8.09 -3.85 10.47
CA LEU A 204 -9.54 -3.67 10.55
C LEU A 204 -10.14 -4.39 11.77
N LEU A 205 -9.64 -5.58 12.10
CA LEU A 205 -10.05 -6.30 13.31
C LEU A 205 -9.65 -5.55 14.59
N LEU A 206 -8.45 -5.00 14.65
CA LEU A 206 -7.99 -4.21 15.81
C LEU A 206 -8.83 -2.96 16.03
N ASP A 207 -9.14 -2.22 14.95
CA ASP A 207 -9.96 -1.02 15.01
C ASP A 207 -11.38 -1.33 15.50
N ASN A 208 -11.99 -2.39 14.95
CA ASN A 208 -13.30 -2.86 15.38
C ASN A 208 -13.31 -3.32 16.85
N ASN A 209 -12.29 -4.08 17.24
CA ASN A 209 -12.17 -4.56 18.62
C ASN A 209 -12.05 -3.41 19.61
N SER A 210 -11.21 -2.41 19.32
CA SER A 210 -11.06 -1.22 20.17
C SER A 210 -12.36 -0.41 20.24
N TYR A 211 -13.04 -0.22 19.11
CA TYR A 211 -14.32 0.48 19.06
C TYR A 211 -15.37 -0.20 19.94
N VAL A 212 -15.59 -1.50 19.76
CA VAL A 212 -16.58 -2.27 20.52
C VAL A 212 -16.23 -2.30 22.01
N GLN A 213 -14.95 -2.49 22.35
CA GLN A 213 -14.49 -2.52 23.74
C GLN A 213 -14.74 -1.18 24.45
N ASN A 214 -14.40 -0.07 23.79
CA ASN A 214 -14.57 1.27 24.36
C ASN A 214 -16.05 1.60 24.56
N TRP A 215 -16.90 1.31 23.58
CA TRP A 215 -18.35 1.52 23.70
C TRP A 215 -19.00 0.62 24.75
N SER A 216 -18.57 -0.64 24.85
CA SER A 216 -19.07 -1.57 25.86
C SER A 216 -18.69 -1.12 27.27
N LEU A 217 -17.45 -0.67 27.47
CA LEU A 217 -16.98 -0.14 28.75
C LEU A 217 -17.80 1.11 29.17
N LEU A 218 -18.06 2.01 28.21
CA LEU A 218 -18.89 3.19 28.45
C LEU A 218 -20.32 2.80 28.87
N GLN A 219 -20.94 1.82 28.20
CA GLN A 219 -22.28 1.34 28.56
C GLN A 219 -22.33 0.74 29.96
N VAL A 220 -21.32 -0.05 30.34
CA VAL A 220 -21.22 -0.61 31.71
C VAL A 220 -21.15 0.51 32.75
N ILE A 221 -20.35 1.56 32.51
CA ILE A 221 -20.26 2.72 33.41
C ILE A 221 -21.62 3.41 33.56
N VAL A 222 -22.36 3.60 32.45
CA VAL A 222 -23.70 4.22 32.47
C VAL A 222 -24.68 3.38 33.30
N ILE A 223 -24.69 2.05 33.15
CA ILE A 223 -25.57 1.16 33.93
C ILE A 223 -25.26 1.24 35.43
N LEU A 224 -23.98 1.23 35.81
CA LEU A 224 -23.57 1.37 37.20
C LEU A 224 -23.98 2.72 37.78
N PHE A 225 -23.81 3.79 37.01
CA PHE A 225 -24.23 5.14 37.40
C PHE A 225 -25.74 5.22 37.60
N THR A 226 -26.55 4.74 36.65
CA THR A 226 -28.01 4.76 36.78
C THR A 226 -28.49 3.93 37.96
N THR A 227 -27.86 2.77 38.21
CA THR A 227 -28.18 1.92 39.36
C THR A 227 -27.89 2.62 40.68
N PHE A 228 -26.73 3.29 40.79
CA PHE A 228 -26.39 4.07 41.98
C PHE A 228 -27.39 5.21 42.22
N VAL A 229 -27.70 5.98 41.18
CA VAL A 229 -28.67 7.08 41.24
C VAL A 229 -30.05 6.55 41.65
N GLN A 230 -30.52 5.46 41.06
CA GLN A 230 -31.79 4.82 41.41
C GLN A 230 -31.84 4.42 42.88
N VAL A 231 -30.81 3.74 43.40
CA VAL A 231 -30.75 3.32 44.81
C VAL A 231 -30.69 4.52 45.75
N TYR A 232 -29.94 5.57 45.39
CA TYR A 232 -29.87 6.81 46.16
C TYR A 232 -31.24 7.48 46.28
N PHE A 233 -31.96 7.65 45.17
CA PHE A 233 -33.30 8.24 45.18
C PHE A 233 -34.31 7.42 45.98
N VAL A 234 -34.28 6.10 45.85
CA VAL A 234 -35.16 5.21 46.64
C VAL A 234 -34.87 5.35 48.13
N ARG A 235 -33.59 5.36 48.53
CA ARG A 235 -33.21 5.57 49.94
C ARG A 235 -33.67 6.94 50.45
N GLN A 236 -33.44 8.00 49.68
CA GLN A 236 -33.84 9.36 50.06
C GLN A 236 -35.36 9.51 50.22
N LEU A 237 -36.16 8.82 49.41
CA LEU A 237 -37.62 8.85 49.51
C LEU A 237 -38.13 8.20 50.81
N PHE A 238 -37.46 7.13 51.26
CA PHE A 238 -37.84 6.39 52.48
C PHE A 238 -37.11 6.85 53.75
N GLU A 239 -36.14 7.76 53.64
CA GLU A 239 -35.44 8.36 54.78
C GLU A 239 -36.32 9.46 55.40
N VAL A 240 -37.30 9.04 56.20
CA VAL A 240 -38.10 9.96 57.02
C VAL A 240 -37.19 10.50 58.12
N LYS A 241 -36.83 11.78 58.03
CA LYS A 241 -36.09 12.50 59.08
C LYS A 241 -36.88 12.34 60.39
N PRO A 242 -36.34 11.69 61.45
CA PRO A 242 -37.05 11.63 62.72
C PRO A 242 -37.20 13.05 63.23
N GLY A 243 -38.43 13.57 63.19
CA GLY A 243 -38.76 14.93 63.59
C GLY A 243 -38.34 15.14 65.05
N GLY A 244 -37.32 15.97 65.24
CA GLY A 244 -36.98 16.47 66.56
C GLY A 244 -38.10 17.35 67.11
N TYR A 245 -38.47 17.07 68.36
CA TYR A 245 -39.21 17.89 69.33
C TYR A 245 -40.73 18.04 69.16
N ALA A 246 -41.45 17.25 69.97
CA ALA A 246 -42.60 17.74 70.72
C ALA A 246 -42.35 17.51 72.22
N LYS A 247 -41.53 18.37 72.84
CA LYS A 247 -41.49 18.51 74.31
C LYS A 247 -42.69 19.36 74.69
N ASN A 248 -43.85 18.71 74.90
CA ASN A 248 -45.02 19.40 75.41
C ASN A 248 -44.72 19.90 76.83
N ARG A 249 -44.77 21.23 76.96
CA ARG A 249 -44.87 21.96 78.21
C ARG A 249 -46.33 21.89 78.67
N ILE A 250 -46.57 21.33 79.86
CA ILE A 250 -47.47 21.79 80.94
C ILE A 250 -47.14 20.95 82.16
#